data_AF-A0A9J6BCG3-F1
#
_entry.id   AF-A0A9J6BCG3-F1
#
_cell.length_a   1.000
_cell.length_b   1.000
_cell.length_c   1.000
_cell.angle_alpha   90.00
_cell.angle_beta   90.00
_cell.angle_gamma   90.00
#
_symmetry.space_group_name_H-M   'P 1'
#
loop_
_entity.id
_entity.type
_entity.pdbx_description
1 polymer ?
#
loop_
_entity_poly.entity_id
_entity_poly.type
_entity_poly.pdbx_seq_one_letter_code
_entity_poly.pdbx_strand_id
1 'polypeptide(L)'
;MELALTKTLDEASEVNQMFWSYQALFSTWIVIDGATKTLRSKNDWFYTLIDEKISFKIPWLSRQPDENDGKEFCLTFWMNGEKAQFYDVRCYEDVKRSFLCQKIDSFVDKNCEFF
;
A
#
# COMPACT_ATOMS: atom_id res chain seq x y z
N MET A 1 14.63 2.69 -7.18
CA MET A 1 13.28 2.23 -7.60
C MET A 1 12.68 1.71 -6.33
N GLU A 2 11.55 2.27 -5.93
CA GLU A 2 11.03 2.11 -4.58
C GLU A 2 9.65 1.46 -4.60
N LEU A 3 9.21 0.89 -3.48
CA LEU A 3 7.81 0.46 -3.34
C LEU A 3 6.87 1.65 -3.58
N ALA A 4 5.74 1.38 -4.23
CA ALA A 4 4.78 2.42 -4.54
C ALA A 4 4.05 2.92 -3.31
N LEU A 5 3.86 4.24 -3.27
CA LEU A 5 3.11 4.98 -2.27
C LEU A 5 1.78 5.38 -2.89
N THR A 6 0.67 5.24 -2.15
CA THR A 6 -0.64 5.76 -2.58
C THR A 6 -1.15 6.70 -1.51
N LYS A 7 -1.02 8.00 -1.67
CA LYS A 7 -1.34 9.00 -0.63
C LYS A 7 -2.85 9.16 -0.38
N THR A 8 -3.68 8.72 -1.31
CA THR A 8 -5.14 8.79 -1.22
C THR A 8 -5.80 7.47 -1.58
N LEU A 9 -7.09 7.33 -1.21
CA LEU A 9 -7.89 6.17 -1.63
C LEU A 9 -8.18 6.17 -3.13
N ASP A 10 -8.28 7.35 -3.73
CA ASP A 10 -8.50 7.50 -5.16
C ASP A 10 -7.27 7.02 -5.92
N GLU A 11 -6.06 7.44 -5.50
CA GLU A 11 -4.79 6.90 -6.05
C GLU A 11 -4.69 5.38 -5.91
N ALA A 12 -5.01 4.83 -4.73
CA ALA A 12 -5.02 3.37 -4.53
C ALA A 12 -6.04 2.66 -5.45
N SER A 13 -7.19 3.28 -5.69
CA SER A 13 -8.24 2.75 -6.56
C SER A 13 -7.87 2.85 -8.04
N GLU A 14 -7.22 3.94 -8.46
CA GLU A 14 -6.70 4.12 -9.82
C GLU A 14 -5.62 3.08 -10.13
N VAL A 15 -4.68 2.87 -9.20
CA VAL A 15 -3.68 1.80 -9.30
C VAL A 15 -4.37 0.45 -9.45
N ASN A 16 -5.36 0.16 -8.60
CA ASN A 16 -6.12 -1.09 -8.65
C ASN A 16 -6.83 -1.30 -10.02
N GLN A 17 -7.49 -0.26 -10.54
CA GLN A 17 -8.17 -0.30 -11.84
C GLN A 17 -7.19 -0.47 -13.00
N MET A 18 -6.07 0.26 -12.97
CA MET A 18 -5.01 0.15 -13.95
C MET A 18 -4.50 -1.30 -14.00
N PHE A 19 -4.16 -1.88 -12.85
CA PHE A 19 -3.68 -3.26 -12.79
C PHE A 19 -4.71 -4.28 -13.28
N TRP A 20 -5.97 -4.13 -12.89
CA TRP A 20 -7.05 -4.99 -13.37
C TRP A 20 -7.17 -4.97 -14.90
N SER A 21 -6.98 -3.80 -15.52
CA SER A 21 -7.02 -3.67 -16.98
C SER A 21 -5.86 -4.39 -17.68
N TYR A 22 -4.68 -4.46 -17.04
CA TYR A 22 -3.49 -5.13 -17.58
C TYR A 22 -3.43 -6.63 -17.29
N GLN A 23 -3.95 -7.07 -16.14
CA GLN A 23 -3.89 -8.46 -15.67
C GLN A 23 -5.29 -9.06 -15.48
N ALA A 24 -6.17 -8.90 -16.46
CA ALA A 24 -7.58 -9.32 -16.46
C ALA A 24 -7.87 -10.82 -16.14
N LEU A 25 -6.87 -11.59 -15.67
CA LEU A 25 -6.92 -13.02 -15.42
C LEU A 25 -6.40 -13.45 -14.04
N PHE A 26 -5.86 -12.55 -13.19
CA PHE A 26 -5.32 -12.97 -11.88
C PHE A 26 -5.69 -12.01 -10.75
N SER A 27 -6.56 -12.50 -9.84
CA SER A 27 -6.68 -11.94 -8.51
C SER A 27 -5.39 -12.22 -7.74
N THR A 28 -4.63 -11.16 -7.42
CA THR A 28 -3.41 -11.29 -6.62
C THR A 28 -3.30 -10.18 -5.58
N TRP A 29 -2.51 -10.46 -4.56
CA TRP A 29 -2.16 -9.53 -3.49
C TRP A 29 -0.89 -8.81 -3.89
N ILE A 30 -0.94 -7.48 -3.88
CA ILE A 30 0.24 -6.65 -4.15
C ILE A 30 0.66 -5.92 -2.89
N VAL A 31 1.96 -6.00 -2.58
CA VAL A 31 2.59 -5.20 -1.54
C VAL A 31 2.75 -3.76 -2.03
N ILE A 32 2.30 -2.82 -1.21
CA ILE A 32 2.59 -1.39 -1.33
C ILE A 32 3.46 -0.96 -0.17
N ASP A 33 4.09 0.20 -0.31
CA ASP A 33 4.79 0.79 0.81
C ASP A 33 3.78 1.16 1.90
N GLY A 34 3.95 0.57 3.08
CA GLY A 34 3.06 0.73 4.21
C GLY A 34 3.36 -0.30 5.28
N ALA A 35 3.75 0.13 6.48
CA ALA A 35 3.94 -0.74 7.62
C ALA A 35 3.39 -0.10 8.89
N THR A 36 2.99 -0.91 9.86
CA THR A 36 2.66 -0.40 11.18
C THR A 36 3.86 -0.55 12.12
N LYS A 37 4.19 0.55 12.83
CA LYS A 37 5.23 0.57 13.88
C LYS A 37 4.70 0.04 15.22
N THR A 38 3.39 -0.19 15.32
CA THR A 38 2.69 -0.58 16.55
C THR A 38 1.87 -1.83 16.30
N LEU A 39 2.03 -2.84 17.14
CA LEU A 39 1.24 -4.06 17.03
C LEU A 39 -0.27 -3.74 17.08
N ARG A 40 -0.99 -4.15 16.03
CA ARG A 40 -2.46 -4.11 15.94
C ARG A 40 -3.12 -2.73 15.85
N SER A 41 -2.40 -1.68 15.46
CA SER A 41 -3.11 -0.42 15.17
C SER A 41 -3.84 -0.51 13.82
N LYS A 42 -5.17 -0.42 13.86
CA LYS A 42 -5.98 -0.21 12.64
C LYS A 42 -5.78 1.18 12.03
N ASN A 43 -5.14 2.09 12.78
CA ASN A 43 -5.14 3.52 12.53
C ASN A 43 -3.74 4.12 12.34
N ASP A 44 -2.67 3.37 12.65
CA ASP A 44 -1.29 3.87 12.65
C ASP A 44 -0.43 3.05 11.69
N TRP A 45 -0.56 3.39 10.42
CA TRP A 45 0.23 2.87 9.32
C TRP A 45 1.09 3.99 8.75
N PHE A 46 2.31 3.66 8.36
CA PHE A 46 3.31 4.61 7.89
C PHE A 46 3.93 4.11 6.60
N TYR A 47 4.23 5.02 5.70
CA TYR A 47 5.09 4.72 4.56
C TYR A 47 6.51 4.49 5.06
N THR A 48 7.11 3.34 4.72
CA THR A 48 8.42 2.95 5.26
C THR A 48 9.53 3.86 4.78
N LEU A 49 9.41 4.44 3.57
CA LEU A 49 10.46 5.25 2.97
C LEU A 49 10.50 6.69 3.46
N ILE A 50 9.33 7.29 3.69
CA ILE A 50 9.21 8.71 4.04
C ILE A 50 8.78 8.95 5.49
N ASP A 51 8.49 7.86 6.22
CA ASP A 51 8.00 7.88 7.59
C ASP A 51 6.76 8.78 7.81
N GLU A 52 5.96 8.97 6.76
CA GLU A 52 4.70 9.71 6.83
C GLU A 52 3.57 8.76 7.18
N LYS A 53 2.70 9.19 8.08
CA LYS A 53 1.48 8.47 8.43
C LYS A 53 0.52 8.44 7.23
N ILE A 54 -0.03 7.26 6.94
CA ILE A 54 -1.11 7.10 5.97
C ILE A 54 -2.31 7.92 6.45
N SER A 55 -2.71 8.91 5.66
CA SER A 55 -3.69 9.94 6.05
C SER A 55 -5.14 9.52 5.82
N PHE A 56 -5.38 8.56 4.92
CA PHE A 56 -6.72 8.05 4.64
C PHE A 56 -7.10 6.88 5.53
N LYS A 57 -8.40 6.71 5.76
CA LYS A 57 -8.94 5.54 6.45
C LYS A 57 -8.80 4.31 5.54
N ILE A 58 -7.97 3.37 5.94
CA ILE A 58 -7.72 2.14 5.18
C ILE A 58 -9.00 1.27 5.13
N PRO A 59 -9.55 0.95 3.95
CA PRO A 59 -10.70 0.08 3.78
C PRO A 59 -10.24 -1.38 3.86
N TRP A 60 -10.04 -1.81 5.10
CA TRP A 60 -9.73 -3.18 5.48
C TRP A 60 -10.76 -4.16 4.89
N LEU A 61 -10.26 -5.30 4.40
CA LEU A 61 -11.11 -6.45 4.14
C LEU A 61 -11.79 -6.89 5.45
N SER A 62 -12.93 -7.57 5.35
CA SER A 62 -13.63 -8.09 6.52
C SER A 62 -12.67 -8.88 7.42
N ARG A 63 -12.70 -8.55 8.72
CA ARG A 63 -11.85 -9.10 9.80
C ARG A 63 -10.41 -8.61 9.87
N GLN A 64 -9.96 -7.76 8.95
CA GLN A 64 -8.61 -7.19 8.95
C GLN A 64 -8.45 -5.94 9.86
N PRO A 65 -7.21 -5.57 10.25
CA PRO A 65 -6.01 -6.39 10.21
C PRO A 65 -6.10 -7.59 11.17
N ASP A 66 -5.62 -8.77 10.77
CA ASP A 66 -5.73 -10.02 11.54
C ASP A 66 -4.45 -10.83 11.76
N GLU A 67 -3.29 -10.37 11.29
CA GLU A 67 -2.02 -11.03 11.57
C GLU A 67 -1.59 -10.79 13.03
N ASN A 68 -1.53 -11.87 13.82
CA ASN A 68 -1.63 -11.80 15.29
C ASN A 68 -0.33 -12.05 16.06
N ASP A 69 0.79 -12.29 15.38
CA ASP A 69 2.01 -12.88 16.00
C ASP A 69 3.07 -11.88 16.46
N GLY A 70 2.75 -10.58 16.55
CA GLY A 70 3.67 -9.62 17.14
C GLY A 70 4.88 -9.25 16.26
N LYS A 71 4.77 -9.41 14.94
CA LYS A 71 5.85 -9.15 13.95
C LYS A 71 5.62 -7.86 13.17
N GLU A 72 6.58 -7.46 12.34
CA GLU A 72 6.41 -6.33 11.40
C GLU A 72 5.42 -6.71 10.29
N PHE A 73 4.46 -5.82 10.03
CA PHE A 73 3.38 -6.04 9.08
C PHE A 73 3.45 -5.04 7.94
N CYS A 74 3.24 -5.55 6.73
CA CYS A 74 3.27 -4.83 5.48
C CYS A 74 1.86 -4.70 4.91
N LEU A 75 1.56 -3.55 4.32
CA LEU A 75 0.26 -3.25 3.76
C LEU A 75 0.17 -3.84 2.36
N THR A 76 -0.88 -4.61 2.12
CA THR A 76 -1.20 -5.14 0.80
C THR A 76 -2.58 -4.69 0.38
N PHE A 77 -2.79 -4.57 -0.93
CA PHE A 77 -4.12 -4.41 -1.49
C PHE A 77 -4.48 -5.57 -2.42
N TRP A 78 -5.76 -5.94 -2.41
CA TRP A 78 -6.34 -6.93 -3.30
C TRP A 78 -6.67 -6.30 -4.63
N MET A 79 -6.20 -6.91 -5.71
CA MET A 79 -6.60 -6.55 -7.06
C MET A 79 -7.77 -7.38 -7.56
N ASN A 80 -8.98 -6.80 -7.54
CA ASN A 80 -10.21 -7.47 -7.99
C ASN A 80 -11.21 -6.58 -8.77
N GLY A 81 -10.75 -5.45 -9.33
CA GLY A 81 -11.44 -4.77 -10.42
C GLY A 81 -12.40 -3.64 -10.05
N GLU A 82 -12.81 -3.46 -8.79
CA GLU A 82 -13.72 -2.34 -8.44
C GLU A 82 -13.24 -1.43 -7.31
N LYS A 83 -12.65 -1.96 -6.24
CA LYS A 83 -12.18 -1.15 -5.09
C LYS A 83 -10.91 -1.74 -4.49
N ALA A 84 -9.98 -0.87 -4.09
CA ALA A 84 -8.82 -1.30 -3.31
C ALA A 84 -9.30 -1.82 -1.95
N GLN A 85 -9.07 -3.10 -1.67
CA GLN A 85 -9.33 -3.71 -0.36
C GLN A 85 -8.00 -4.06 0.28
N PHE A 86 -7.83 -3.75 1.56
CA PHE A 86 -6.53 -3.86 2.21
C PHE A 86 -6.48 -5.04 3.18
N TYR A 87 -5.29 -5.63 3.29
CA TYR A 87 -4.96 -6.75 4.17
C TYR A 87 -3.52 -6.57 4.68
N ASP A 88 -3.24 -6.95 5.92
CA ASP A 88 -1.89 -6.90 6.50
C ASP A 88 -1.17 -8.24 6.39
N VAL A 89 0.00 -8.28 5.74
CA VAL A 89 0.84 -9.48 5.66
C VAL A 89 2.07 -9.34 6.54
N ARG A 90 2.69 -10.46 6.92
CA ARG A 90 4.03 -10.43 7.52
C ARG A 90 5.06 -10.04 6.48
N CYS A 91 5.87 -9.02 6.77
CA CYS A 91 6.83 -8.49 5.80
C CYS A 91 7.90 -9.52 5.36
N TYR A 92 8.34 -10.42 6.25
CA TYR A 92 9.49 -11.28 6.03
C TYR A 92 9.19 -12.75 5.71
N GLU A 93 7.97 -13.22 5.95
CA GLU A 93 7.62 -14.64 5.74
C GLU A 93 7.07 -14.91 4.33
N ASP A 94 6.61 -13.87 3.62
CA ASP A 94 5.89 -13.96 2.34
C ASP A 94 6.66 -13.34 1.15
N VAL A 95 7.97 -13.56 1.07
CA VAL A 95 8.90 -12.96 0.07
C VAL A 95 8.59 -13.31 -1.40
N LYS A 96 7.53 -14.09 -1.69
CA LYS A 96 7.09 -14.45 -3.06
C LYS A 96 5.93 -13.62 -3.61
N ARG A 97 5.47 -12.60 -2.89
CA ARG A 97 4.34 -11.77 -3.35
C ARG A 97 4.77 -10.76 -4.41
N SER A 98 3.87 -10.49 -5.35
CA SER A 98 4.04 -9.39 -6.29
C SER A 98 4.07 -8.05 -5.55
N PHE A 99 4.87 -7.11 -6.05
CA PHE A 99 4.99 -5.77 -5.47
C PHE A 99 4.88 -4.72 -6.58
N LEU A 100 4.40 -3.52 -6.20
CA LEU A 100 4.38 -2.38 -7.10
C LEU A 100 5.55 -1.47 -6.80
N CYS A 101 6.29 -1.11 -7.85
CA CYS A 101 7.32 -0.09 -7.75
C CYS A 101 6.86 1.23 -8.38
N GLN A 102 7.31 2.33 -7.78
CA GLN A 102 7.23 3.65 -8.39
C GLN A 102 8.64 4.19 -8.66
N LYS A 103 8.73 5.03 -9.67
CA LYS A 103 9.92 5.85 -9.88
C LYS A 103 9.73 7.11 -9.04
N ILE A 104 10.60 7.30 -8.05
CA ILE A 104 10.70 8.60 -7.39
C ILE A 104 11.51 9.48 -8.33
N ASP A 105 10.82 10.32 -9.10
CA ASP A 105 11.49 11.50 -9.63
C ASP A 105 11.80 12.37 -8.40
N SER A 106 13.10 12.49 -8.14
CA SER A 106 13.74 13.04 -6.93
C SER A 106 12.98 14.15 -6.22
N PHE A 107 13.01 14.12 -4.89
CA PHE A 107 12.72 15.25 -3.98
C PHE A 107 13.50 16.53 -4.37
N VAL A 108 13.02 17.28 -5.37
CA VAL A 108 13.32 18.67 -5.72
C VAL A 108 12.10 19.13 -6.53
N ASP A 109 11.13 19.84 -5.98
CA ASP A 109 11.24 21.28 -5.80
C ASP A 109 10.38 21.77 -4.63
N LYS A 110 11.02 22.50 -3.71
CA LYS A 110 10.32 23.40 -2.78
C LYS A 110 9.90 24.72 -3.44
N ASN A 111 10.04 24.88 -4.77
CA ASN A 111 9.84 26.13 -5.48
C ASN A 111 9.10 25.99 -6.82
N CYS A 112 7.96 25.28 -6.88
CA CYS A 112 7.03 25.50 -7.99
C CYS A 112 6.09 26.68 -7.66
N GLU A 113 6.65 27.90 -7.65
CA GLU A 113 5.87 29.10 -7.95
C GLU A 113 5.68 29.15 -9.47
N PHE A 114 4.42 29.11 -9.93
CA PHE A 114 4.11 29.49 -11.30
C PHE A 114 4.05 31.03 -11.36
N PHE A 115 5.02 31.65 -12.03
CA PHE A 115 4.91 33.00 -12.58
C PHE A 115 4.34 32.95 -14.00
#